data_AF-A0A9Q9DLY9-F1
#
_entry.id   AF-A0A9Q9DLY9-F1
#
_cell.length_a   1.000
_cell.length_b   1.000
_cell.length_c   1.000
_cell.angle_alpha   90.00
_cell.angle_beta   90.00
_cell.angle_gamma   90.00
#
_symmetry.space_group_name_H-M   'P 1'
#
loop_
_entity.id
_entity.type
_entity.pdbx_description
1 polymer ?
#
loop_
_entity_poly.entity_id
_entity_poly.type
_entity_poly.pdbx_seq_one_letter_code
_entity_poly.pdbx_strand_id
1 'polypeptide(L)'
;MKKYELTDETDDFFGKTLYRIRALRDFRNIKKGDLGGFIAKEDNLSHEGDCWVWHDAAVCDNAKVFGNAQIFEKSIIRDNAKVCGNAGVEYNAQIFGNAQIYDNAHVYGLVYDNARVFGKAVICENAHISGDIRIQDKVYVFDNIDISGNFEIRGETSIISKSEYSTIYPSYISRF
;
A
#
# COMPACT_ATOMS: atom_id res chain seq x y z
N MET A 1 -22.55 -8.40 -9.29
CA MET A 1 -23.13 -8.18 -7.94
C MET A 1 -22.20 -7.25 -7.18
N LYS A 2 -22.72 -6.19 -6.52
CA LYS A 2 -21.87 -5.28 -5.73
C LYS A 2 -21.22 -6.04 -4.56
N LYS A 3 -19.96 -5.70 -4.26
CA LYS A 3 -19.19 -6.30 -3.16
C LYS A 3 -19.49 -5.62 -1.82
N TYR A 4 -19.68 -4.30 -1.83
CA TYR A 4 -19.93 -3.48 -0.66
C TYR A 4 -20.79 -2.26 -1.02
N GLU A 5 -21.21 -1.52 0.00
CA GLU A 5 -21.81 -0.19 -0.09
C GLU A 5 -21.06 0.80 0.83
N LEU A 6 -21.24 2.10 0.58
CA LEU A 6 -20.86 3.16 1.49
C LEU A 6 -21.99 3.36 2.52
N THR A 7 -21.67 3.47 3.80
CA THR A 7 -22.65 3.76 4.85
C THR A 7 -22.73 5.25 5.16
N ASP A 8 -23.64 5.64 6.06
CA ASP A 8 -23.73 7.02 6.58
C ASP A 8 -22.70 7.33 7.68
N GLU A 9 -21.90 6.33 8.12
CA GLU A 9 -20.79 6.56 9.06
C GLU A 9 -19.62 7.18 8.30
N THR A 10 -19.22 8.38 8.72
CA THR A 10 -18.18 9.17 8.06
C THR A 10 -17.03 9.51 8.97
N ASP A 11 -15.86 9.73 8.39
CA ASP A 11 -14.70 10.31 9.07
C ASP A 11 -14.04 11.39 8.19
N ASP A 12 -13.30 12.32 8.81
CA ASP A 12 -12.52 13.34 8.13
C ASP A 12 -11.06 12.90 7.99
N PHE A 13 -10.61 12.75 6.76
CA PHE A 13 -9.21 12.53 6.43
C PHE A 13 -8.68 13.68 5.59
N PHE A 14 -7.87 14.55 6.21
CA PHE A 14 -7.26 15.71 5.55
C PHE A 14 -8.29 16.67 4.93
N GLY A 15 -9.40 16.94 5.63
CA GLY A 15 -10.47 17.81 5.15
C GLY A 15 -11.36 17.17 4.08
N LYS A 16 -11.33 15.83 3.97
CA LYS A 16 -12.15 15.06 3.05
C LYS A 16 -13.03 14.12 3.84
N THR A 17 -14.32 14.12 3.52
CA THR A 17 -15.26 13.14 4.05
C THR A 17 -15.05 11.79 3.37
N LEU A 18 -14.78 10.76 4.16
CA LEU A 18 -14.80 9.37 3.72
C LEU A 18 -15.96 8.64 4.38
N TYR A 19 -16.37 7.53 3.77
CA TYR A 19 -17.50 6.72 4.20
C TYR A 19 -17.03 5.32 4.56
N ARG A 20 -17.49 4.81 5.70
CA ARG A 20 -17.26 3.44 6.13
C ARG A 20 -17.86 2.48 5.09
N ILE A 21 -17.13 1.45 4.71
CA ILE A 21 -17.64 0.41 3.80
C ILE A 21 -18.35 -0.71 4.57
N ARG A 22 -19.39 -1.28 3.96
CA ARG A 22 -20.08 -2.47 4.49
C ARG A 22 -20.24 -3.53 3.42
N ALA A 23 -19.85 -4.77 3.74
CA ALA A 23 -19.92 -5.89 2.81
C ALA A 23 -21.37 -6.26 2.46
N LEU A 24 -21.65 -6.47 1.17
CA LEU A 24 -22.98 -6.87 0.66
C LEU A 24 -23.11 -8.37 0.39
N ARG A 25 -22.00 -9.11 0.46
CA ARG A 25 -21.92 -10.56 0.23
C ARG A 25 -20.74 -11.15 0.98
N ASP A 26 -20.76 -12.46 1.14
CA ASP A 26 -19.64 -13.23 1.67
C ASP A 26 -18.52 -13.36 0.62
N PHE A 27 -17.27 -13.16 1.04
CA PHE A 27 -16.06 -13.46 0.27
C PHE A 27 -14.84 -13.54 1.21
N ARG A 28 -13.91 -14.46 0.94
CA ARG A 28 -12.84 -14.81 1.89
C ARG A 28 -13.40 -15.08 3.30
N ASN A 29 -12.88 -14.36 4.29
CA ASN A 29 -13.28 -14.34 5.68
C ASN A 29 -14.27 -13.21 6.02
N ILE A 30 -14.74 -12.45 5.03
CA ILE A 30 -15.68 -11.34 5.19
C ILE A 30 -17.10 -11.86 4.98
N LYS A 31 -17.99 -11.53 5.90
CA LYS A 31 -19.41 -11.86 5.89
C LYS A 31 -20.24 -10.67 5.46
N LYS A 32 -21.37 -10.94 4.82
CA LYS A 32 -22.36 -9.91 4.53
C LYS A 32 -22.73 -9.16 5.81
N GLY A 33 -22.62 -7.83 5.78
CA GLY A 33 -22.87 -6.95 6.91
C GLY A 33 -21.61 -6.51 7.65
N ASP A 34 -20.46 -7.16 7.46
CA ASP A 34 -19.20 -6.75 8.07
C ASP A 34 -18.79 -5.35 7.62
N LEU A 35 -18.32 -4.55 8.58
CA LEU A 35 -17.75 -3.24 8.33
C LEU A 35 -16.26 -3.35 7.96
N GLY A 36 -15.81 -2.50 7.05
CA GLY A 36 -14.40 -2.33 6.71
C GLY A 36 -13.86 -0.97 7.17
N GLY A 37 -12.87 -0.45 6.44
CA GLY A 37 -12.38 0.91 6.61
C GLY A 37 -13.16 1.93 5.82
N PHE A 38 -12.50 3.02 5.50
CA PHE A 38 -13.09 4.22 4.92
C PHE A 38 -12.63 4.44 3.48
N ILE A 39 -13.56 4.77 2.60
CA ILE A 39 -13.22 5.21 1.24
C ILE A 39 -13.98 6.48 0.87
N ALA A 40 -13.39 7.33 0.01
CA ALA A 40 -14.02 8.60 -0.38
C ALA A 40 -15.13 8.40 -1.44
N LYS A 41 -14.95 7.46 -2.36
CA LYS A 41 -15.91 7.16 -3.44
C LYS A 41 -15.84 5.70 -3.87
N GLU A 42 -16.89 5.19 -4.51
CA GLU A 42 -16.97 3.79 -4.98
C GLU A 42 -15.76 3.40 -5.86
N ASP A 43 -15.21 4.33 -6.64
CA ASP A 43 -14.04 4.08 -7.50
C ASP A 43 -12.73 3.77 -6.75
N ASN A 44 -12.64 4.05 -5.44
CA ASN A 44 -11.43 3.83 -4.66
C ASN A 44 -11.17 2.34 -4.35
N LEU A 45 -12.21 1.50 -4.31
CA LEU A 45 -12.09 0.08 -4.00
C LEU A 45 -12.85 -0.76 -5.03
N SER A 46 -12.17 -1.69 -5.70
CA SER A 46 -12.84 -2.48 -6.74
C SER A 46 -13.93 -3.38 -6.16
N HIS A 47 -15.05 -3.53 -6.89
CA HIS A 47 -16.04 -4.57 -6.62
C HIS A 47 -15.62 -5.96 -7.13
N GLU A 48 -14.57 -6.04 -7.96
CA GLU A 48 -13.97 -7.28 -8.44
C GLU A 48 -12.79 -7.73 -7.56
N GLY A 49 -12.50 -9.03 -7.60
CA GLY A 49 -11.50 -9.65 -6.75
C GLY A 49 -11.81 -9.52 -5.25
N ASP A 50 -10.83 -9.87 -4.44
CA ASP A 50 -10.98 -9.96 -2.99
C ASP A 50 -10.35 -8.79 -2.23
N CYS A 51 -10.01 -7.69 -2.92
CA CYS A 51 -9.41 -6.54 -2.24
C CYS A 51 -10.35 -5.97 -1.17
N TRP A 52 -9.78 -5.53 -0.05
CA TRP A 52 -10.54 -5.00 1.07
C TRP A 52 -9.75 -3.98 1.89
N VAL A 53 -10.48 -3.06 2.51
CA VAL A 53 -9.96 -2.06 3.45
C VAL A 53 -10.51 -2.45 4.82
N TRP A 54 -9.62 -2.74 5.77
CA TRP A 54 -9.94 -3.23 7.12
C TRP A 54 -9.76 -2.13 8.16
N HIS A 55 -10.46 -2.27 9.29
CA HIS A 55 -10.30 -1.42 10.48
C HIS A 55 -10.48 0.07 10.16
N ASP A 56 -9.53 0.94 10.48
CA ASP A 56 -9.60 2.39 10.29
C ASP A 56 -8.78 2.86 9.08
N ALA A 57 -8.44 1.94 8.16
CA ALA A 57 -7.67 2.29 6.98
C ALA A 57 -8.50 3.15 6.03
N ALA A 58 -7.82 4.05 5.31
CA ALA A 58 -8.46 5.09 4.52
C ALA A 58 -7.94 5.09 3.08
N VAL A 59 -8.85 5.15 2.10
CA VAL A 59 -8.53 5.31 0.68
C VAL A 59 -9.29 6.49 0.09
N CYS A 60 -8.58 7.52 -0.36
CA CYS A 60 -9.22 8.73 -0.88
C CYS A 60 -8.59 9.25 -2.19
N ASP A 61 -9.08 10.40 -2.66
CA ASP A 61 -8.67 11.00 -3.95
C ASP A 61 -8.90 10.08 -5.15
N ASN A 62 -7.90 9.93 -6.02
CA ASN A 62 -7.91 9.06 -7.17
C ASN A 62 -7.23 7.72 -6.88
N ALA A 63 -6.88 7.44 -5.61
CA ALA A 63 -6.24 6.19 -5.25
C ALA A 63 -7.15 5.00 -5.55
N LYS A 64 -6.57 3.88 -5.95
CA LYS A 64 -7.30 2.67 -6.33
C LYS A 64 -6.72 1.43 -5.66
N VAL A 65 -7.60 0.66 -5.02
CA VAL A 65 -7.30 -0.65 -4.43
C VAL A 65 -8.08 -1.73 -5.17
N PHE A 66 -7.39 -2.68 -5.80
CA PHE A 66 -8.02 -3.69 -6.68
C PHE A 66 -7.28 -5.04 -6.65
N GLY A 67 -7.83 -6.06 -7.32
CA GLY A 67 -7.28 -7.42 -7.25
C GLY A 67 -7.56 -8.05 -5.89
N ASN A 68 -6.50 -8.47 -5.18
CA ASN A 68 -6.56 -9.16 -3.89
C ASN A 68 -5.92 -8.36 -2.75
N ALA A 69 -5.56 -7.10 -3.00
CA ALA A 69 -4.83 -6.26 -2.06
C ALA A 69 -5.58 -6.06 -0.74
N GLN A 70 -4.87 -6.07 0.37
CA GLN A 70 -5.43 -5.92 1.71
C GLN A 70 -4.80 -4.72 2.41
N ILE A 71 -5.64 -3.76 2.81
CA ILE A 71 -5.20 -2.55 3.52
C ILE A 71 -5.73 -2.64 4.94
N PHE A 72 -4.89 -2.46 5.95
CA PHE A 72 -5.27 -2.67 7.35
C PHE A 72 -4.97 -1.49 8.26
N GLU A 73 -5.53 -1.58 9.46
CA GLU A 73 -5.23 -0.74 10.62
C GLU A 73 -5.50 0.73 10.35
N LYS A 74 -4.49 1.60 10.37
CA LYS A 74 -4.63 3.04 10.09
C LYS A 74 -3.87 3.47 8.84
N SER A 75 -3.64 2.54 7.91
CA SER A 75 -2.93 2.85 6.67
C SER A 75 -3.73 3.81 5.80
N ILE A 76 -3.03 4.71 5.09
CA ILE A 76 -3.64 5.77 4.30
C ILE A 76 -3.15 5.69 2.85
N ILE A 77 -4.08 5.52 1.91
CA ILE A 77 -3.80 5.48 0.47
C ILE A 77 -4.48 6.68 -0.19
N ARG A 78 -3.71 7.57 -0.82
CA ARG A 78 -4.26 8.83 -1.36
C ARG A 78 -3.59 9.27 -2.66
N ASP A 79 -3.96 10.46 -3.15
CA ASP A 79 -3.53 11.03 -4.42
C ASP A 79 -3.88 10.12 -5.62
N ASN A 80 -2.90 9.63 -6.40
CA ASN A 80 -3.09 8.73 -7.54
C ASN A 80 -2.52 7.32 -7.28
N ALA A 81 -2.26 6.98 -6.02
CA ALA A 81 -1.65 5.71 -5.64
C ALA A 81 -2.47 4.49 -6.09
N LYS A 82 -1.79 3.40 -6.42
CA LYS A 82 -2.43 2.13 -6.81
C LYS A 82 -1.90 0.99 -5.97
N VAL A 83 -2.80 0.22 -5.36
CA VAL A 83 -2.45 -0.99 -4.63
C VAL A 83 -3.23 -2.16 -5.22
N CYS A 84 -2.52 -3.19 -5.71
CA CYS A 84 -3.16 -4.35 -6.32
C CYS A 84 -2.37 -5.65 -6.16
N GLY A 85 -2.70 -6.69 -6.93
CA GLY A 85 -2.16 -8.03 -6.70
C GLY A 85 -2.62 -8.57 -5.34
N ASN A 86 -1.77 -9.33 -4.68
CA ASN A 86 -1.90 -9.79 -3.29
C ASN A 86 -1.17 -8.87 -2.30
N ALA A 87 -0.94 -7.59 -2.64
CA ALA A 87 -0.19 -6.68 -1.78
C ALA A 87 -0.86 -6.45 -0.41
N GLY A 88 -0.05 -6.33 0.64
CA GLY A 88 -0.46 -5.98 1.99
C GLY A 88 0.06 -4.60 2.40
N VAL A 89 -0.80 -3.76 2.99
CA VAL A 89 -0.41 -2.46 3.52
C VAL A 89 -0.97 -2.31 4.95
N GLU A 90 -0.10 -2.13 5.94
CA GLU A 90 -0.41 -2.32 7.37
C GLU A 90 0.36 -1.29 8.25
N TYR A 91 0.18 -1.28 9.59
CA TYR A 91 0.94 -0.51 10.58
C TYR A 91 1.11 0.99 10.31
N ASN A 92 0.03 1.69 9.97
CA ASN A 92 0.04 3.13 9.67
C ASN A 92 0.81 3.53 8.39
N ALA A 93 1.14 2.57 7.52
CA ALA A 93 1.75 2.85 6.22
C ALA A 93 0.99 3.93 5.44
N GLN A 94 1.71 4.81 4.75
CA GLN A 94 1.10 5.82 3.87
C GLN A 94 1.63 5.69 2.46
N ILE A 95 0.70 5.54 1.51
CA ILE A 95 0.99 5.40 0.09
C ILE A 95 0.33 6.57 -0.65
N PHE A 96 1.14 7.42 -1.29
CA PHE A 96 0.64 8.64 -1.91
C PHE A 96 1.44 9.04 -3.16
N GLY A 97 1.14 10.20 -3.77
CA GLY A 97 1.65 10.54 -5.10
C GLY A 97 1.10 9.61 -6.18
N ASN A 98 1.98 9.09 -7.04
CA ASN A 98 1.68 8.10 -8.08
C ASN A 98 2.23 6.70 -7.72
N ALA A 99 2.51 6.43 -6.44
CA ALA A 99 3.12 5.19 -5.99
C ALA A 99 2.29 3.95 -6.37
N GLN A 100 2.97 2.83 -6.65
CA GLN A 100 2.34 1.58 -7.07
C GLN A 100 2.85 0.41 -6.25
N ILE A 101 1.96 -0.27 -5.53
CA ILE A 101 2.27 -1.45 -4.74
C ILE A 101 1.51 -2.65 -5.32
N TYR A 102 2.20 -3.70 -5.74
CA TYR A 102 1.55 -4.83 -6.41
C TYR A 102 2.28 -6.17 -6.21
N ASP A 103 1.82 -7.21 -6.90
CA ASP A 103 2.24 -8.61 -6.70
C ASP A 103 2.03 -9.10 -5.26
N ASN A 104 3.07 -9.49 -4.54
CA ASN A 104 3.01 -9.96 -3.14
C ASN A 104 3.85 -9.05 -2.23
N ALA A 105 3.95 -7.77 -2.55
CA ALA A 105 4.67 -6.80 -1.73
C ALA A 105 3.94 -6.51 -0.42
N HIS A 106 4.69 -6.32 0.66
CA HIS A 106 4.18 -5.88 1.96
C HIS A 106 4.81 -4.55 2.35
N VAL A 107 3.98 -3.58 2.72
CA VAL A 107 4.43 -2.23 3.07
C VAL A 107 3.85 -1.81 4.42
N TYR A 108 4.76 -1.44 5.31
CA TYR A 108 4.48 -0.92 6.63
C TYR A 108 4.89 0.55 6.77
N GLY A 109 5.72 1.07 5.85
CA GLY A 109 6.25 2.44 5.89
C GLY A 109 5.65 3.42 4.87
N LEU A 110 6.43 4.43 4.48
CA LEU A 110 6.02 5.47 3.54
C LEU A 110 6.51 5.18 2.12
N VAL A 111 5.60 5.17 1.14
CA VAL A 111 5.95 5.02 -0.28
C VAL A 111 5.23 6.08 -1.10
N TYR A 112 5.98 6.94 -1.78
CA TYR A 112 5.40 8.08 -2.48
C TYR A 112 6.15 8.46 -3.77
N ASP A 113 5.78 9.59 -4.37
CA ASP A 113 6.18 10.03 -5.71
C ASP A 113 5.82 9.00 -6.79
N ASN A 114 6.79 8.47 -7.55
CA ASN A 114 6.56 7.49 -8.61
C ASN A 114 7.06 6.09 -8.23
N ALA A 115 7.33 5.87 -6.94
CA ALA A 115 7.91 4.63 -6.45
C ALA A 115 7.01 3.41 -6.72
N ARG A 116 7.63 2.30 -7.14
CA ARG A 116 6.97 1.03 -7.42
C ARG A 116 7.58 -0.05 -6.54
N VAL A 117 6.76 -0.74 -5.75
CA VAL A 117 7.16 -1.85 -4.87
C VAL A 117 6.36 -3.08 -5.26
N PHE A 118 7.04 -4.16 -5.67
CA PHE A 118 6.41 -5.34 -6.22
C PHE A 118 7.26 -6.61 -6.03
N GLY A 119 6.88 -7.73 -6.64
CA GLY A 119 7.45 -9.04 -6.32
C GLY A 119 7.05 -9.51 -4.92
N LYS A 120 8.04 -9.82 -4.08
CA LYS A 120 7.92 -10.21 -2.65
C LYS A 120 8.62 -9.20 -1.74
N ALA A 121 8.73 -7.94 -2.18
CA ALA A 121 9.43 -6.91 -1.43
C ALA A 121 8.72 -6.57 -0.13
N VAL A 122 9.48 -6.24 0.91
CA VAL A 122 8.98 -5.85 2.23
C VAL A 122 9.60 -4.51 2.63
N ILE A 123 8.75 -3.52 2.94
CA ILE A 123 9.16 -2.18 3.39
C ILE A 123 8.68 -1.98 4.82
N CYS A 124 9.59 -1.85 5.78
CA CYS A 124 9.24 -1.70 7.19
C CYS A 124 8.76 -0.28 7.57
N GLU A 125 8.15 -0.16 8.75
CA GLU A 125 7.42 1.03 9.21
C GLU A 125 8.21 2.34 9.12
N ASN A 126 9.48 2.31 9.49
CA ASN A 126 10.32 3.51 9.49
C ASN A 126 11.08 3.77 8.17
N ALA A 127 10.75 3.02 7.11
CA ALA A 127 11.37 3.20 5.81
C ALA A 127 10.55 4.17 4.93
N HIS A 128 11.24 5.10 4.29
CA HIS A 128 10.65 6.06 3.36
C HIS A 128 11.22 5.84 1.95
N ILE A 129 10.33 5.55 0.99
CA ILE A 129 10.70 5.29 -0.41
C ILE A 129 10.08 6.37 -1.31
N SER A 130 10.92 7.07 -2.08
CA SER A 130 10.47 8.17 -2.94
C SER A 130 11.29 8.35 -4.22
N GLY A 131 10.84 9.21 -5.14
CA GLY A 131 11.37 9.32 -6.50
C GLY A 131 10.81 8.29 -7.49
N ASP A 132 11.54 8.01 -8.58
CA ASP A 132 11.20 6.97 -9.57
C ASP A 132 12.00 5.70 -9.27
N ILE A 133 11.68 5.08 -8.13
CA ILE A 133 12.33 3.85 -7.68
C ILE A 133 11.49 2.64 -8.06
N ARG A 134 12.16 1.54 -8.44
CA ARG A 134 11.55 0.22 -8.55
C ARG A 134 12.19 -0.73 -7.55
N ILE A 135 11.41 -1.26 -6.61
CA ILE A 135 11.85 -2.31 -5.66
C ILE A 135 11.08 -3.59 -6.00
N GLN A 136 11.81 -4.66 -6.33
CA GLN A 136 11.21 -5.93 -6.78
C GLN A 136 11.90 -7.16 -6.20
N ASP A 137 11.45 -8.35 -6.61
CA ASP A 137 11.96 -9.64 -6.13
C ASP A 137 11.82 -9.79 -4.61
N LYS A 138 12.86 -10.26 -3.90
CA LYS A 138 12.83 -10.55 -2.46
C LYS A 138 13.72 -9.55 -1.73
N VAL A 139 13.39 -8.27 -1.88
CA VAL A 139 14.07 -7.15 -1.21
C VAL A 139 13.41 -6.86 0.13
N TYR A 140 14.21 -6.69 1.17
CA TYR A 140 13.75 -6.24 2.47
C TYR A 140 14.37 -4.89 2.82
N VAL A 141 13.55 -3.90 3.18
CA VAL A 141 14.01 -2.58 3.62
C VAL A 141 13.64 -2.43 5.09
N PHE A 142 14.66 -2.37 5.96
CA PHE A 142 14.50 -2.26 7.42
C PHE A 142 15.04 -0.93 7.95
N ASP A 143 14.74 -0.69 9.23
CA ASP A 143 15.18 0.46 10.02
C ASP A 143 14.66 1.82 9.53
N ASN A 144 15.20 2.87 10.15
CA ASN A 144 14.95 4.26 9.79
C ASN A 144 15.81 4.60 8.56
N ILE A 145 15.26 4.38 7.37
CA ILE A 145 15.98 4.60 6.11
C ILE A 145 15.17 5.42 5.11
N ASP A 146 15.82 6.43 4.54
CA ASP A 146 15.31 7.19 3.41
C ASP A 146 15.97 6.70 2.12
N ILE A 147 15.18 6.13 1.21
CA ILE A 147 15.62 5.71 -0.13
C ILE A 147 14.93 6.60 -1.15
N SER A 148 15.68 7.49 -1.78
CA SER A 148 15.17 8.41 -2.81
C SER A 148 16.07 8.45 -4.03
N GLY A 149 15.47 8.62 -5.22
CA GLY A 149 16.21 8.78 -6.47
C GLY A 149 15.50 8.20 -7.69
N ASN A 150 16.29 7.81 -8.70
CA ASN A 150 15.82 7.17 -9.92
C ASN A 150 16.67 5.92 -10.19
N PHE A 151 16.26 4.78 -9.63
CA PHE A 151 16.99 3.51 -9.76
C PHE A 151 16.12 2.31 -9.38
N GLU A 152 16.62 1.12 -9.71
CA GLU A 152 16.06 -0.18 -9.37
C GLU A 152 16.80 -0.78 -8.17
N ILE A 153 16.07 -1.51 -7.32
CA ILE A 153 16.62 -2.45 -6.35
C ILE A 153 15.94 -3.81 -6.61
N ARG A 154 16.72 -4.85 -6.82
CA ARG A 154 16.22 -6.19 -7.17
C ARG A 154 17.05 -7.32 -6.57
N GLY A 155 16.62 -8.55 -6.77
CA GLY A 155 17.26 -9.76 -6.22
C GLY A 155 16.81 -10.11 -4.81
N GLU A 156 17.60 -10.93 -4.13
CA GLU A 156 17.39 -11.34 -2.75
C GLU A 156 18.38 -10.57 -1.86
N THR A 157 17.96 -9.42 -1.33
CA THR A 157 18.83 -8.53 -0.56
C THR A 157 18.09 -7.80 0.55
N SER A 158 18.82 -7.39 1.58
CA SER A 158 18.33 -6.50 2.64
C SER A 158 19.01 -5.14 2.54
N ILE A 159 18.25 -4.08 2.76
CA ILE A 159 18.74 -2.71 2.91
C ILE A 159 18.46 -2.29 4.34
N ILE A 160 19.52 -1.93 5.06
CA ILE A 160 19.48 -1.54 6.46
C ILE A 160 20.22 -0.22 6.67
N SER A 161 19.79 0.53 7.70
CA SER A 161 20.41 1.80 8.08
C SER A 161 21.85 1.59 8.54
N LYS A 162 22.78 2.47 8.14
CA LYS A 162 24.15 2.43 8.65
C LYS A 162 24.21 3.00 10.07
N SER A 163 23.95 2.17 11.06
CA SER A 163 24.63 2.31 12.35
C SER A 163 25.79 1.31 12.49
N GLU A 164 25.74 0.12 11.88
CA GLU A 164 26.85 -0.84 11.82
C GLU A 164 26.62 -1.83 10.65
N TYR A 165 27.35 -1.68 9.54
CA TYR A 165 27.27 -2.45 8.29
C TYR A 165 26.03 -2.22 7.41
N SER A 166 26.19 -1.48 6.31
CA SER A 166 25.41 -1.77 5.12
C SER A 166 26.28 -1.70 3.87
N THR A 167 26.32 -2.82 3.15
CA THR A 167 26.88 -2.95 1.81
C THR A 167 25.67 -3.16 0.90
N ILE A 168 25.17 -2.08 0.28
CA ILE A 168 24.32 -2.26 -0.88
C ILE A 168 25.28 -2.64 -2.01
N TYR A 169 25.33 -3.92 -2.39
CA TYR A 169 26.20 -4.34 -3.48
C TYR A 169 25.73 -3.66 -4.77
N PRO A 170 26.62 -2.98 -5.50
CA PRO A 170 26.27 -2.27 -6.73
C PRO A 170 25.57 -3.15 -7.78
N SER A 171 25.73 -4.48 -7.71
CA SER A 171 25.06 -5.44 -8.60
C SER A 171 23.54 -5.45 -8.47
N TYR A 172 22.98 -5.00 -7.34
CA TYR A 172 21.54 -4.98 -7.10
C TYR A 172 20.90 -3.63 -7.43
N ILE A 173 21.70 -2.60 -7.70
CA ILE A 173 21.22 -1.28 -8.12
C ILE A 173 21.47 -1.09 -9.61
N SER A 174 20.41 -0.85 -10.38
CA SER A 174 20.51 -0.40 -11.77
C SER A 174 19.92 1.01 -11.88
N ARG A 175 20.56 1.91 -12.65
CA ARG A 175 19.95 3.21 -13.01
C ARG A 175 19.21 3.04 -14.32
N PHE A 176 18.07 3.72 -14.43
CA PHE A 176 17.29 3.82 -15.65
C PHE A 176 17.67 5.06 -16.46
#